data_AF-X1DWR4-F1
#
_entry.id   AF-X1DWR4-F1
#
_cell.length_a   1.000
_cell.length_b   1.000
_cell.length_c   1.000
_cell.angle_alpha   90.00
_cell.angle_beta   90.00
_cell.angle_gamma   90.00
#
_symmetry.space_group_name_H-M   'P 1'
#
loop_
_entity.id
_entity.type
_entity.pdbx_description
1 polymer ?
#
loop_
_entity_poly.entity_id
_entity_poly.type
_entity_poly.pdbx_seq_one_letter_code
_entity_poly.pdbx_strand_id
1 'polypeptide(L)' 'EDFVAIMDHDNRYGRAYRKGAVTIGIVIHSDCLRAGHGPGATTIMTCKTSLIKPVINPQANIANILKIGTEAKTK' A
#
# COMPACT_ATOMS: atom_id res chain seq x y z
N GLU A 1 -8.01 -6.46 1.07
CA GLU A 1 -7.37 -5.15 1.17
C GLU A 1 -6.46 -4.87 -0.01
N ASP A 2 -6.30 -3.59 -0.37
CA ASP A 2 -5.66 -3.16 -1.62
C ASP A 2 -4.13 -3.09 -1.52
N PHE A 3 -3.46 -3.38 -2.64
CA PHE A 3 -2.05 -3.07 -2.83
C PHE A 3 -1.88 -1.61 -3.23
N VAL A 4 -0.92 -0.93 -2.61
CA VAL A 4 -0.62 0.47 -2.87
C VAL A 4 0.86 0.69 -3.08
N ALA A 5 1.21 1.70 -3.88
CA ALA A 5 2.57 2.18 -4.04
C ALA A 5 2.73 3.55 -3.36
N ILE A 6 3.75 3.68 -2.53
CA ILE A 6 4.15 4.91 -1.86
C ILE A 6 5.43 5.39 -2.53
N MET A 7 5.33 6.54 -3.19
CA MET A 7 6.43 7.16 -3.92
C MET A 7 7.35 7.93 -2.97
N ASP A 8 8.64 7.98 -3.32
CA ASP A 8 9.71 8.67 -2.59
C ASP A 8 9.86 8.26 -1.11
N HIS A 9 9.55 7.00 -0.80
CA HIS A 9 9.60 6.48 0.57
C HIS A 9 10.43 5.19 0.63
N ASP A 10 11.50 5.19 1.41
CA ASP A 10 12.38 4.03 1.66
C ASP A 10 12.06 3.45 3.04
N ASN A 11 11.72 2.16 3.07
CA ASN A 11 11.26 1.46 4.26
C ASN A 11 12.22 0.34 4.73
N ARG A 12 13.47 0.30 4.25
CA ARG A 12 14.39 -0.83 4.52
C ARG A 12 14.71 -1.07 6.00
N TYR A 13 14.82 0.00 6.79
CA TYR A 13 15.17 -0.06 8.22
C TYR A 13 14.27 0.81 9.11
N GLY A 14 13.41 1.60 8.48
CA GLY A 14 12.61 2.64 9.10
C GLY A 14 11.93 3.45 8.01
N ARG A 15 11.00 4.31 8.37
CA ARG A 15 10.22 5.11 7.42
C ARG A 15 10.97 6.42 7.14
N ALA A 16 11.43 6.59 5.90
CA ALA A 16 12.16 7.79 5.51
C ALA A 16 11.76 8.27 4.11
N TYR A 17 11.67 9.59 3.95
CA TYR A 17 11.62 10.19 2.64
C TYR A 17 12.96 9.99 1.92
N ARG A 18 12.91 9.50 0.68
CA ARG A 18 14.04 9.39 -0.22
C ARG A 18 13.55 9.49 -1.65
N LYS A 19 13.89 10.60 -2.32
CA LYS A 19 13.53 10.82 -3.72
C LYS A 19 13.96 9.66 -4.61
N GLY A 20 13.03 9.15 -5.42
CA GLY A 20 13.21 8.02 -6.33
C GLY A 20 13.06 6.66 -5.67
N ALA A 21 12.90 6.57 -4.35
CA ALA A 21 12.54 5.32 -3.70
C ALA A 21 11.07 4.96 -3.97
N VAL A 22 10.76 3.67 -3.95
CA VAL A 22 9.39 3.16 -4.14
C VAL A 22 9.15 2.08 -3.10
N THR A 23 8.03 2.21 -2.38
CA THR A 23 7.57 1.22 -1.42
C THR A 23 6.22 0.65 -1.85
N ILE A 24 6.06 -0.65 -1.79
CA ILE A 24 4.78 -1.35 -1.98
C ILE A 24 4.26 -1.80 -0.62
N GLY A 25 2.99 -1.54 -0.37
CA GLY A 25 2.30 -1.97 0.84
C GLY A 25 0.92 -2.53 0.57
N ILE A 26 0.33 -3.06 1.63
CA ILE A 26 -1.06 -3.54 1.68
C ILE A 26 -1.78 -2.68 2.71
N VAL A 27 -2.98 -2.19 2.38
CA VAL A 27 -3.86 -1.49 3.33
C VAL A 27 -4.30 -2.49 4.42
N ILE A 28 -4.36 -2.09 5.69
CA ILE A 28 -4.63 -3.02 6.80
C ILE A 28 -5.73 -2.58 7.76
N HIS A 29 -6.19 -1.34 7.67
CA HIS A 29 -7.33 -0.87 8.48
C HIS A 29 -8.05 0.30 7.80
N SER A 30 -9.27 0.57 8.28
CA SER A 30 -10.15 1.63 7.77
C SER A 30 -9.58 3.04 7.99
N ASP A 31 -10.32 4.03 7.51
CA ASP A 31 -10.08 5.44 7.75
C ASP A 31 -10.15 5.82 9.24
N CYS A 32 -9.63 7.01 9.55
CA CYS A 32 -9.59 7.55 10.89
C CYS A 32 -9.89 9.05 10.83
N LEU A 33 -10.68 9.54 11.79
CA LEU A 33 -11.12 10.94 11.84
C LEU A 33 -10.07 11.92 12.38
N ARG A 34 -8.92 11.41 12.86
CA ARG A 34 -7.88 12.24 13.50
C ARG A 34 -6.91 12.79 12.46
N ALA A 35 -6.53 14.05 12.63
CA ALA A 35 -5.54 14.70 11.76
C ALA A 35 -4.21 13.90 11.76
N GLY A 36 -3.66 13.69 10.57
CA GLY A 36 -2.45 12.88 10.37
C GLY A 36 -2.66 11.36 10.39
N HIS A 37 -3.89 10.88 10.59
CA HIS A 37 -4.25 9.47 10.47
C HIS A 37 -5.05 9.20 9.17
N GLY A 38 -5.18 7.93 8.83
CA GLY A 38 -5.92 7.44 7.67
C GLY A 38 -5.80 5.92 7.58
N PRO A 39 -6.20 5.30 6.46
CA PRO A 39 -5.98 3.88 6.23
C PRO A 39 -4.51 3.51 6.40
N GLY A 40 -4.23 2.55 7.27
CA GLY A 40 -2.87 2.11 7.55
C GLY A 40 -2.35 1.22 6.44
N ALA A 41 -1.05 1.32 6.13
CA ALA A 41 -0.38 0.46 5.16
C ALA A 41 0.83 -0.26 5.77
N THR A 42 0.87 -1.58 5.60
CA THR A 42 2.00 -2.43 5.95
C THR A 42 2.90 -2.63 4.74
N THR A 43 4.20 -2.41 4.89
CA THR A 43 5.17 -2.57 3.81
C THR A 43 5.48 -4.05 3.57
N ILE A 44 5.46 -4.44 2.29
CA ILE A 44 5.86 -5.80 1.86
C ILE A 44 7.10 -5.79 0.97
N MET A 45 7.39 -4.67 0.31
CA MET A 45 8.55 -4.52 -0.57
C MET A 45 8.96 -3.05 -0.63
N THR A 46 10.25 -2.78 -0.73
CA THR A 46 10.76 -1.41 -0.86
C THR A 46 12.07 -1.41 -1.65
N CYS A 47 12.31 -0.35 -2.40
CA CYS A 47 13.57 -0.11 -3.09
C CYS A 47 14.00 1.34 -2.91
N LYS A 48 15.27 1.56 -2.57
CA LYS A 48 15.86 2.90 -2.40
C LYS A 48 16.07 3.67 -3.71
N THR A 49 15.76 3.05 -4.84
CA THR A 49 15.88 3.55 -6.22
C THR A 49 14.64 3.18 -7.01
N SER A 50 14.50 3.73 -8.22
CA SER A 50 13.32 3.59 -9.09
C SER A 50 13.28 2.26 -9.86
N LEU A 51 13.76 1.17 -9.25
CA LEU A 51 13.77 -0.16 -9.88
C LEU A 51 12.40 -0.84 -9.81
N ILE A 52 11.54 -0.44 -8.87
CA ILE A 52 10.15 -0.90 -8.80
C ILE A 52 9.31 0.02 -9.67
N LYS A 53 8.58 -0.55 -10.63
CA LYS A 53 7.60 0.16 -11.47
C LYS A 53 6.18 -0.26 -11.07
N PRO A 54 5.45 0.57 -10.29
CA PRO A 54 4.05 0.30 -9.98
C PRO A 54 3.20 0.24 -11.25
N VAL A 55 2.23 -0.68 -11.27
CA VAL A 55 1.23 -0.79 -12.33
C VAL A 55 -0.15 -0.68 -11.68
N ILE A 56 -0.98 0.23 -12.17
CA ILE A 56 -2.35 0.40 -11.67
C ILE A 56 -3.20 -0.75 -12.19
N ASN A 57 -3.87 -1.45 -11.28
CA ASN A 57 -4.78 -2.54 -11.60
C ASN A 57 -5.99 -2.47 -10.65
N PRO A 58 -7.24 -2.34 -11.17
CA PRO A 58 -8.46 -2.30 -10.36
C PRO A 58 -8.68 -3.55 -9.48
N GLN A 59 -8.07 -4.68 -9.84
CA GLN A 59 -8.17 -5.94 -9.09
C GLN A 59 -7.03 -6.14 -8.10
N ALA A 60 -6.17 -5.14 -7.87
CA ALA A 60 -5.01 -5.23 -6.98
C ALA A 60 -5.44 -5.24 -5.50
N ASN A 61 -6.05 -6.34 -5.08
CA ASN A 61 -6.48 -6.60 -3.71
C ASN A 61 -6.08 -8.03 -3.30
N ILE A 62 -5.50 -8.18 -2.10
CA ILE A 62 -5.03 -9.48 -1.62
C ILE A 62 -6.16 -10.51 -1.49
N ALA A 63 -7.39 -10.06 -1.23
CA ALA A 63 -8.57 -10.92 -1.16
C ALA A 63 -8.85 -11.63 -2.50
N ASN A 64 -8.64 -10.93 -3.63
CA ASN A 64 -8.81 -11.50 -4.97
C ASN A 64 -7.80 -12.61 -5.26
N ILE A 65 -6.58 -12.48 -4.74
CA ILE A 65 -5.50 -13.47 -4.91
C ILE A 65 -5.76 -14.69 -4.02
N LEU A 66 -6.08 -14.45 -2.74
CA LEU A 66 -6.25 -15.52 -1.75
C LEU A 66 -7.64 -16.15 -1.75
N LYS A 67 -8.61 -15.57 -2.48
CA LYS A 67 -10.02 -15.99 -2.53
C LYS A 67 -10.67 -16.02 -1.14
N ILE A 68 -10.48 -14.94 -0.38
CA ILE A 68 -11.01 -14.77 0.98
C ILE A 68 -11.81 -13.47 1.10
N GLY A 69 -12.53 -13.30 2.21
CA GLY A 69 -13.26 -12.07 2.54
C GLY A 69 -14.68 -12.03 1.96
N THR A 70 -15.35 -10.90 2.17
CA THR A 70 -16.72 -10.65 1.70
C THR A 70 -16.75 -9.38 0.87
N GLU A 71 -17.56 -9.36 -0.19
CA GLU A 71 -17.77 -8.16 -0.99
C GLU A 71 -18.71 -7.20 -0.26
N ALA A 72 -18.35 -5.92 -0.22
CA ALA A 72 -19.25 -4.89 0.24
C ALA A 72 -20.42 -4.79 -0.75
N LYS A 73 -21.65 -4.87 -0.26
CA LYS A 73 -22.83 -4.63 -1.09
C LYS A 73 -22.76 -3.20 -1.63
N THR A 74 -22.81 -3.05 -2.94
CA THR A 74 -22.95 -1.74 -3.58
C THR A 74 -24.27 -1.12 -3.10
N LYS A 75 -24.19 0.13 -2.63
CA LYS A 75 -25.40 0.93 -2.33
C LYS A 75 -26.12 1.31 -3.61
#